data_AF-A0A6C0E3C3-F1
#
_entry.id   AF-A0A6C0E3C3-F1
#
_cell.length_a   1.000
_cell.length_b   1.000
_cell.length_c   1.000
_cell.angle_alpha   90.00
_cell.angle_beta   90.00
_cell.angle_gamma   90.00
#
_symmetry.space_group_name_H-M   'P 1'
#
loop_
_entity.id
_entity.type
_entity.pdbx_description
1 polymer ?
#
loop_
_entity_poly.entity_id
_entity_poly.type
_entity_poly.pdbx_seq_one_letter_code
_entity_poly.pdbx_strand_id
1 'polypeptide(L)'
;MPNAPWKGWKNEKPGYHQKTVMLQKCGKKCFLGKGTSFPICKKNTCKISKKGVYAAYIRSRQYRKFKKNRNVTKKAKKLLKNF
;
A
#
# COMPACT_ATOMS: atom_id res chain seq x y z
N MET A 1 12.68 12.67 -16.88
CA MET A 1 12.09 12.71 -15.51
C MET A 1 12.31 11.37 -14.83
N PRO A 2 13.01 11.30 -13.68
CA PRO A 2 13.37 10.02 -13.08
C PRO A 2 12.11 9.23 -12.74
N ASN A 3 12.10 7.95 -13.11
CA ASN A 3 10.98 7.02 -12.89
C ASN A 3 10.69 6.93 -11.39
N ALA A 4 9.66 7.65 -10.93
CA ALA A 4 9.21 7.54 -9.55
C ALA A 4 8.92 6.06 -9.22
N PRO A 5 9.44 5.50 -8.11
CA PRO A 5 9.33 4.06 -7.82
C PRO A 5 7.89 3.57 -7.60
N TRP A 6 6.92 4.47 -7.51
CA TRP A 6 5.48 4.16 -7.45
C TRP A 6 4.73 4.42 -8.77
N LYS A 7 5.43 4.79 -9.86
CA LYS A 7 4.84 5.05 -11.17
C LYS A 7 4.18 3.78 -11.72
N GLY A 8 2.99 3.93 -12.30
CA GLY A 8 2.17 2.80 -12.77
C GLY A 8 1.35 2.08 -11.68
N TRP A 9 1.53 2.41 -10.39
CA TRP A 9 0.75 1.79 -9.32
C TRP A 9 -0.77 2.00 -9.47
N LYS A 10 -1.21 3.09 -10.13
CA LYS A 10 -2.63 3.33 -10.44
C LYS A 10 -3.27 2.18 -11.24
N ASN A 11 -2.50 1.52 -12.11
CA ASN A 11 -2.98 0.45 -12.98
C ASN A 11 -2.84 -0.94 -12.33
N GLU A 12 -1.87 -1.08 -11.41
CA GLU A 12 -1.58 -2.33 -10.68
C GLU A 12 -2.36 -2.45 -9.35
N LYS A 13 -2.81 -1.33 -8.76
CA LYS A 13 -3.54 -1.34 -7.50
C LYS A 13 -4.91 -2.02 -7.64
N PRO A 14 -5.43 -2.64 -6.57
CA PRO A 14 -6.80 -3.14 -6.56
C PRO A 14 -7.81 -1.99 -6.61
N GLY A 15 -8.88 -2.20 -7.38
CA GLY A 15 -10.10 -1.37 -7.41
C GLY A 15 -10.94 -1.48 -6.13
N TYR A 16 -12.08 -0.81 -6.06
CA TYR A 16 -12.91 -0.77 -4.85
C TYR A 16 -13.39 -2.16 -4.42
N HIS A 17 -14.12 -2.85 -5.30
CA HIS A 17 -14.62 -4.21 -5.05
C HIS A 17 -13.46 -5.20 -4.81
N GLN A 18 -12.39 -5.10 -5.61
CA GLN A 18 -11.20 -5.95 -5.47
C GLN A 18 -10.52 -5.80 -4.11
N LYS A 19 -10.49 -4.60 -3.51
CA LYS A 19 -9.91 -4.43 -2.18
C LYS A 19 -10.68 -5.20 -1.11
N THR A 20 -12.01 -5.22 -1.19
CA THR A 20 -12.85 -5.97 -0.23
C THR A 20 -12.60 -7.47 -0.37
N VAL A 21 -12.61 -7.98 -1.60
CA VAL A 21 -12.32 -9.39 -1.89
C VAL A 21 -10.89 -9.76 -1.44
N MET A 22 -9.91 -8.89 -1.71
CA MET A 22 -8.53 -9.12 -1.28
C MET A 22 -8.35 -9.02 0.24
N LEU A 23 -9.14 -8.21 0.93
CA LEU A 23 -9.12 -8.15 2.39
C LEU A 23 -9.64 -9.47 2.99
N GLN A 24 -10.66 -10.08 2.37
CA GLN A 24 -11.16 -11.40 2.77
C GLN A 24 -10.16 -12.52 2.43
N LYS A 25 -9.62 -12.54 1.20
CA LYS A 25 -8.71 -13.61 0.74
C LYS A 25 -7.29 -13.52 1.31
N CYS A 26 -6.69 -12.33 1.26
CA CYS A 26 -5.30 -12.13 1.67
C CYS A 26 -5.17 -11.64 3.12
N GLY A 27 -6.23 -11.09 3.70
CA GLY A 27 -6.20 -10.50 5.03
C GLY A 27 -5.48 -9.14 5.10
N LYS A 28 -5.18 -8.74 6.34
CA LYS A 28 -4.53 -7.46 6.67
C LYS A 28 -3.07 -7.36 6.21
N LYS A 29 -2.44 -8.45 5.73
CA LYS A 29 -1.04 -8.42 5.25
C LYS A 29 -0.86 -7.49 4.05
N CYS A 30 -1.89 -7.36 3.22
CA CYS A 30 -1.87 -6.56 2.00
C CYS A 30 -2.30 -5.10 2.20
N PHE A 31 -2.64 -4.71 3.43
CA PHE A 31 -3.18 -3.39 3.76
C PHE A 31 -2.48 -2.85 5.00
N LEU A 32 -1.76 -1.75 4.86
CA LEU A 32 -1.03 -1.17 5.98
C LEU A 32 -1.91 -0.29 6.89
N GLY A 33 -3.11 0.08 6.44
CA GLY A 33 -4.06 0.90 7.19
C GLY A 33 -5.29 0.16 7.73
N LYS A 34 -6.28 0.92 8.21
CA LYS A 34 -7.57 0.37 8.66
C LYS A 34 -8.39 -0.10 7.46
N GLY A 35 -8.89 -1.33 7.51
CA GLY A 35 -9.71 -1.93 6.45
C GLY A 35 -8.95 -2.04 5.13
N THR A 36 -9.53 -1.49 4.06
CA THR A 36 -8.99 -1.51 2.69
C THR A 36 -8.03 -0.35 2.38
N SER A 37 -7.62 0.39 3.41
CA SER A 37 -6.75 1.56 3.28
C SER A 37 -5.29 1.16 3.06
N PHE A 38 -4.60 1.90 2.19
CA PHE A 38 -3.19 1.69 1.83
C PHE A 38 -2.89 0.25 1.33
N PRO A 39 -3.44 -0.12 0.16
CA PRO A 39 -3.10 -1.39 -0.47
C PRO A 39 -1.62 -1.41 -0.89
N ILE A 40 -0.93 -2.48 -0.56
CA ILE A 40 0.47 -2.72 -0.94
C ILE A 40 0.66 -3.95 -1.84
N CYS A 41 -0.37 -4.79 -1.97
CA CYS A 41 -0.38 -5.93 -2.88
C CYS A 41 -0.97 -5.58 -4.25
N LYS A 42 -0.49 -6.23 -5.31
CA LYS A 42 -1.04 -6.02 -6.66
C LYS A 42 -2.45 -6.61 -6.75
N LYS A 43 -3.31 -6.02 -7.58
CA LYS A 43 -4.67 -6.52 -7.84
C LYS A 43 -4.63 -8.01 -8.19
N ASN A 44 -5.60 -8.77 -7.68
CA ASN A 44 -5.73 -10.22 -7.87
C ASN A 44 -4.54 -11.06 -7.35
N THR A 45 -3.65 -10.48 -6.54
CA THR A 45 -2.53 -11.22 -5.93
C THR A 45 -2.45 -10.92 -4.44
N CYS A 46 -1.96 -11.88 -3.66
CA CYS A 46 -1.60 -11.64 -2.27
C CYS A 46 -0.11 -11.31 -2.08
N LYS A 47 0.57 -10.86 -3.15
CA LYS A 47 2.01 -10.57 -3.17
C LYS A 47 2.25 -9.08 -2.99
N ILE A 48 3.11 -8.75 -2.02
CA ILE A 48 3.50 -7.37 -1.73
C ILE A 48 4.35 -6.84 -2.90
N SER A 49 4.04 -5.64 -3.38
CA SER A 49 4.78 -4.97 -4.44
C SER A 49 5.59 -3.81 -3.88
N LYS A 50 6.87 -3.72 -4.21
CA LYS A 50 7.74 -2.58 -3.85
C LYS A 50 7.12 -1.24 -4.25
N LYS A 51 6.48 -1.18 -5.43
CA LYS A 51 5.74 0.00 -5.92
C LYS A 51 4.54 0.35 -5.03
N GLY A 52 3.80 -0.66 -4.58
CA GLY A 52 2.63 -0.48 -3.72
C GLY A 52 3.00 -0.01 -2.32
N VAL A 53 4.08 -0.55 -1.76
CA VAL A 53 4.64 -0.07 -0.49
C VAL A 53 5.11 1.37 -0.61
N TYR A 54 5.78 1.73 -1.71
CA TYR A 54 6.22 3.10 -1.94
C TYR A 54 5.03 4.06 -2.11
N ALA A 55 4.00 3.68 -2.87
CA ALA A 55 2.77 4.45 -3.00
C ALA A 55 2.08 4.66 -1.63
N ALA A 56 2.01 3.62 -0.81
CA ALA A 56 1.47 3.69 0.54
C ALA A 56 2.28 4.64 1.42
N TYR A 57 3.61 4.59 1.35
CA TYR A 57 4.53 5.47 2.07
C TYR A 57 4.34 6.95 1.69
N ILE A 58 4.29 7.27 0.40
CA ILE A 58 4.07 8.65 -0.07
C ILE A 58 2.69 9.15 0.38
N ARG A 59 1.64 8.34 0.18
CA ARG A 59 0.28 8.73 0.56
C ARG A 59 0.13 8.89 2.08
N SER A 60 0.76 8.03 2.87
CA SER A 60 0.71 8.14 4.34
C SER A 60 1.48 9.36 4.86
N ARG A 61 2.55 9.78 4.14
CA ARG A 61 3.27 11.03 4.40
C ARG A 61 2.45 12.27 4.06
N GLN A 62 1.70 12.26 2.96
CA GLN A 62 0.79 13.36 2.62
C GLN A 62 -0.24 13.59 3.75
N TYR A 63 -0.80 12.51 4.30
CA TYR A 63 -1.77 12.58 5.39
C TYR A 63 -1.16 12.40 6.78
N ARG A 64 0.12 12.77 6.99
CA ARG A 64 0.86 12.57 8.24
C ARG A 64 0.26 13.30 9.46
N LYS A 65 -0.63 14.27 9.22
CA LYS A 65 -1.38 14.98 10.27
C LYS A 65 -2.22 14.02 11.12
N PHE A 66 -2.70 12.90 10.57
CA PHE A 66 -3.46 11.91 11.32
C PHE A 66 -2.54 10.87 11.98
N LYS A 67 -2.66 10.69 13.31
CA LYS A 67 -1.89 9.72 14.11
C LYS A 67 -1.90 8.31 13.51
N LYS A 68 -3.04 7.87 12.97
CA LYS A 68 -3.21 6.57 12.27
C LYS A 68 -2.25 6.38 11.07
N ASN A 69 -1.88 7.45 10.37
CA ASN A 69 -1.02 7.39 9.18
C ASN A 69 0.49 7.41 9.53
N ARG A 70 0.87 7.81 10.75
CA ARG A 70 2.26 7.71 11.23
C ARG A 70 2.70 6.25 11.30
N ASN A 71 1.83 5.36 11.78
CA ASN A 71 2.10 3.93 11.86
C ASN A 71 2.25 3.29 10.47
N VAL A 72 1.38 3.67 9.53
CA VAL A 72 1.47 3.25 8.12
C VAL A 72 2.83 3.65 7.52
N THR A 73 3.26 4.90 7.77
CA THR A 73 4.54 5.40 7.26
C THR A 73 5.73 4.60 7.80
N LYS A 74 5.74 4.30 9.10
CA LYS A 74 6.80 3.49 9.73
C LYS A 74 6.82 2.07 9.16
N LYS A 75 5.66 1.42 9.05
CA LYS A 75 5.53 0.06 8.49
C LYS A 75 5.98 0.00 7.03
N ALA A 76 5.53 0.95 6.21
CA ALA A 76 5.93 1.02 4.81
C ALA A 76 7.44 1.26 4.66
N LYS A 77 8.03 2.15 5.46
CA LYS A 77 9.49 2.37 5.48
C LYS A 77 10.25 1.11 5.87
N LYS A 78 9.77 0.34 6.87
CA LYS A 78 10.38 -0.94 7.28
C LYS A 78 10.32 -1.97 6.15
N LEU A 79 9.17 -2.12 5.49
CA LEU A 79 9.02 -3.01 4.35
C LEU A 79 9.98 -2.64 3.21
N LEU A 80 10.09 -1.35 2.86
CA LEU A 80 11.02 -0.89 1.81
C LEU A 80 12.49 -1.16 2.13
N LYS A 81 12.87 -1.24 3.41
CA LYS A 81 14.24 -1.61 3.81
C LYS A 81 14.53 -3.10 3.67
N ASN A 82 13.50 -3.95 3.69
CA ASN A 82 13.60 -5.40 3.58
C ASN A 82 13.34 -5.90 2.15
N PHE A 83 13.37 -5.01 1.16
CA PHE A 83 13.03 -5.24 -0.25
C PHE A 83 14.23 -5.01 -1.17
#